data_AF-A0AA47MNS6-F1
#
_entry.id   AF-A0AA47MNS6-F1
#
_cell.length_a   1.000
_cell.length_b   1.000
_cell.length_c   1.000
_cell.angle_alpha   90.00
_cell.angle_beta   90.00
_cell.angle_gamma   90.00
#
_symmetry.space_group_name_H-M   'P 1'
#
loop_
_entity.id
_entity.type
_entity.pdbx_description
1 polymer ?
#
loop_
_entity_poly.entity_id
_entity_poly.type
_entity_poly.pdbx_seq_one_letter_code
_entity_poly.pdbx_strand_id
1 'polypeptide(L)'
;MGVTLHWISRSTLERNKAALACRRIRGRHTYDVIGAEIENIHSSYGLLNKVVATVTDKGSNFVKAFKVYQPVTESDDETEEEESTPTDDDDVTFLDLSEILSAENESDGQLSLPPHHRCASHNINIISTSDVEKYLTTNAEIKAVYRSSIAKCTALWTKSSRSTLASEIVEEVGKRKLLVPTSTRWNSFFDAVKRIGDIPMSELNTRILQAGS
;
A
#
# COMPACT_ATOMS: atom_id res chain seq x y z
N MET A 1 -10.05 6.72 -7.72
CA MET A 1 -8.72 7.33 -7.69
C MET A 1 -8.77 8.62 -6.88
N GLY A 2 -8.13 8.61 -5.72
CA GLY A 2 -7.86 9.82 -4.95
C GLY A 2 -6.51 10.39 -5.37
N VAL A 3 -6.43 11.69 -5.62
CA VAL A 3 -5.19 12.38 -6.00
C VAL A 3 -4.98 13.58 -5.08
N THR A 4 -3.79 13.68 -4.48
CA THR A 4 -3.40 14.82 -3.65
C THR A 4 -2.13 15.44 -4.20
N LEU A 5 -2.11 16.76 -4.32
CA LEU A 5 -0.93 17.53 -4.68
C LEU A 5 -0.19 17.96 -3.41
N HIS A 6 1.14 17.90 -3.44
CA HIS A 6 2.00 18.44 -2.40
C HIS A 6 3.06 19.32 -3.06
N TRP A 7 3.39 20.44 -2.45
CA TRP A 7 4.43 21.35 -2.94
C TRP A 7 5.07 22.10 -1.78
N ILE A 8 6.24 22.69 -2.02
CA ILE A 8 6.91 23.57 -1.07
C ILE A 8 6.66 25.01 -1.51
N SER A 9 6.15 25.85 -0.60
CA SER A 9 5.98 27.28 -0.86
C SER A 9 7.35 27.93 -1.02
N ARG A 10 7.58 28.65 -2.13
CA ARG A 10 8.87 29.33 -2.35
C ARG A 10 9.14 30.47 -1.37
N SER A 11 8.08 31.10 -0.83
CA SER A 11 8.23 32.24 0.09
C SER A 11 8.38 31.80 1.53
N THR A 12 7.66 30.78 1.97
CA THR A 12 7.64 30.33 3.38
C THR A 12 8.47 29.08 3.63
N LEU A 13 8.87 28.35 2.57
CA LEU A 13 9.50 27.03 2.64
C LEU A 13 8.65 25.95 3.34
N GLU A 14 7.36 26.23 3.55
CA GLU A 14 6.45 25.28 4.16
C GLU A 14 5.89 24.31 3.12
N ARG A 15 5.75 23.05 3.53
CA ARG A 15 5.07 22.03 2.74
C ARG A 15 3.57 22.26 2.78
N ASN A 16 3.01 22.51 1.62
CA ASN A 16 1.58 22.64 1.38
C ASN A 16 1.01 21.37 0.73
N LYS A 17 -0.30 21.19 0.88
CA LYS A 17 -1.02 20.05 0.30
C LYS A 17 -2.45 20.44 -0.08
N ALA A 18 -2.96 19.81 -1.14
CA ALA A 18 -4.35 19.97 -1.58
C ALA A 18 -4.90 18.63 -2.09
N ALA A 19 -6.17 18.35 -1.82
CA ALA A 19 -6.88 17.27 -2.49
C ALA A 19 -7.31 17.76 -3.88
N LEU A 20 -6.80 17.13 -4.94
CA LEU A 20 -7.14 17.48 -6.32
C LEU A 20 -8.39 16.74 -6.79
N ALA A 21 -8.46 15.44 -6.53
CA ALA A 21 -9.52 14.61 -7.09
C ALA A 21 -9.88 13.43 -6.19
N CYS A 22 -11.15 13.02 -6.26
CA CYS A 22 -11.64 11.74 -5.76
C CYS A 22 -12.61 11.16 -6.79
N ARG A 23 -12.05 10.66 -7.89
CA ARG A 23 -12.83 10.21 -9.06
C ARG A 23 -13.11 8.72 -9.02
N ARG A 24 -14.32 8.30 -9.38
CA ARG A 24 -14.69 6.87 -9.44
C ARG A 24 -14.42 6.32 -10.84
N ILE A 25 -13.40 5.48 -10.97
CA ILE A 25 -13.16 4.70 -12.20
C ILE A 25 -14.14 3.53 -12.22
N ARG A 26 -14.96 3.43 -13.26
CA ARG A 26 -15.92 2.34 -13.46
C ARG A 26 -15.33 1.31 -14.43
N GLY A 27 -15.71 0.05 -14.28
CA GLY A 27 -15.19 -1.03 -15.12
C GLY A 27 -13.78 -1.47 -14.71
N ARG A 28 -12.99 -1.95 -15.68
CA ARG A 28 -11.63 -2.42 -15.45
C ARG A 28 -10.69 -1.25 -15.18
N HIS A 29 -9.78 -1.40 -14.22
CA HIS A 29 -8.79 -0.39 -13.85
C HIS A 29 -7.44 -0.70 -14.50
N THR A 30 -7.43 -0.84 -15.83
CA THR A 30 -6.22 -1.13 -16.61
C THR A 30 -5.27 0.07 -16.64
N TYR A 31 -4.00 -0.17 -17.00
CA TYR A 31 -2.95 0.84 -16.93
C TYR A 31 -3.22 2.06 -17.85
N ASP A 32 -3.83 1.84 -19.01
CA ASP A 32 -4.25 2.86 -19.98
C ASP A 32 -5.36 3.75 -19.41
N VAL A 33 -6.39 3.15 -18.80
CA VAL A 33 -7.47 3.89 -18.13
C VAL A 33 -6.93 4.71 -16.96
N ILE A 34 -6.01 4.14 -16.18
CA ILE A 34 -5.37 4.84 -15.05
C ILE A 34 -4.53 6.01 -15.55
N GLY A 35 -3.70 5.81 -16.57
CA GLY A 35 -2.84 6.85 -17.12
C GLY A 35 -3.65 8.02 -17.69
N ALA A 36 -4.66 7.72 -18.51
CA ALA A 36 -5.56 8.73 -19.07
C ALA A 36 -6.31 9.52 -17.98
N GLU A 37 -6.74 8.85 -16.90
CA GLU A 37 -7.40 9.52 -15.78
C GLU A 37 -6.46 10.47 -15.02
N ILE A 38 -5.20 10.07 -14.80
CA ILE A 38 -4.18 10.90 -14.15
C ILE A 38 -3.88 12.14 -15.01
N GLU A 39 -3.67 11.98 -16.31
CA GLU A 39 -3.43 13.10 -17.22
C GLU A 39 -4.63 14.03 -17.30
N ASN A 40 -5.85 13.50 -17.36
CA ASN A 40 -7.07 14.30 -17.33
C ASN A 40 -7.15 15.15 -16.04
N ILE A 41 -6.82 14.57 -14.89
CA ILE A 41 -6.74 15.31 -13.62
C ILE A 41 -5.68 16.42 -13.74
N HIS A 42 -4.46 16.11 -14.19
CA HIS A 42 -3.41 17.12 -14.36
C HIS A 42 -3.83 18.25 -15.31
N SER A 43 -4.42 17.91 -16.46
CA SER A 43 -4.94 18.86 -17.45
C SER A 43 -6.02 19.77 -16.87
N SER A 44 -7.00 19.21 -16.16
CA SER A 44 -8.11 19.97 -15.56
C SER A 44 -7.69 21.03 -14.54
N TYR A 45 -6.51 20.87 -13.93
CA TYR A 45 -5.93 21.82 -12.98
C TYR A 45 -4.75 22.62 -13.55
N GLY A 46 -4.47 22.52 -14.85
CA GLY A 46 -3.34 23.20 -15.50
C GLY A 46 -1.98 22.79 -14.94
N LEU A 47 -1.86 21.53 -14.52
CA LEU A 47 -0.67 20.91 -13.91
C LEU A 47 0.15 20.08 -14.88
N LEU A 48 -0.27 19.95 -16.14
CA LEU A 48 0.53 19.31 -17.19
C LEU A 48 1.95 19.91 -17.19
N ASN A 49 2.95 19.03 -17.23
CA ASN A 49 4.38 19.38 -17.22
C ASN A 49 4.88 20.16 -15.98
N LYS A 50 4.03 20.34 -14.94
CA LYS A 50 4.42 20.98 -13.67
C LYS A 50 4.62 19.97 -12.54
N VAL A 51 4.07 18.77 -12.69
CA VAL A 51 4.25 17.69 -11.72
C VAL A 51 5.63 17.09 -11.91
N VAL A 52 6.45 17.14 -10.86
CA VAL A 52 7.83 16.63 -10.90
C VAL A 52 7.96 15.16 -10.50
N ALA A 53 6.97 14.63 -9.78
CA ALA A 53 6.95 13.24 -9.35
C ALA A 53 5.53 12.82 -8.96
N THR A 54 5.20 11.54 -9.13
CA THR A 54 3.98 10.91 -8.60
C THR A 54 4.31 9.73 -7.72
N VAL A 55 3.64 9.63 -6.57
CA VAL A 55 3.80 8.53 -5.62
C VAL A 55 2.54 7.67 -5.60
N THR A 56 2.65 6.37 -5.89
CA THR A 56 1.55 5.40 -5.75
C THR A 56 1.99 4.13 -5.03
N ASP A 57 1.05 3.26 -4.67
CA ASP A 57 1.38 1.90 -4.22
C ASP A 57 1.95 1.04 -5.36
N LYS A 58 2.31 -0.22 -5.05
CA LYS A 58 2.82 -1.21 -6.01
C LYS A 58 1.70 -1.90 -6.81
N GLY A 59 0.52 -1.31 -6.93
CA GLY A 59 -0.53 -1.84 -7.79
C GLY A 59 -0.01 -2.03 -9.22
N SER A 60 -0.12 -3.25 -9.76
CA SER A 60 0.50 -3.63 -11.04
C SER A 60 0.11 -2.70 -12.18
N ASN A 61 -1.15 -2.26 -12.24
CA ASN A 61 -1.61 -1.32 -13.26
C ASN A 61 -1.05 0.10 -13.08
N PHE A 62 -0.78 0.55 -11.85
CA PHE A 62 -0.06 1.80 -11.63
C PHE A 62 1.39 1.69 -12.11
N VAL A 63 2.09 0.64 -11.67
CA VAL A 63 3.48 0.38 -12.08
C VAL A 63 3.59 0.33 -13.60
N LYS A 64 2.68 -0.40 -14.26
CA LYS A 64 2.64 -0.50 -15.72
C LYS A 64 2.31 0.84 -16.39
N ALA A 65 1.38 1.63 -15.86
CA ALA A 65 1.03 2.93 -16.43
C ALA A 65 2.23 3.87 -16.44
N PHE A 66 2.94 3.97 -15.32
CA PHE A 66 4.13 4.81 -15.24
C PHE A 66 5.31 4.26 -16.04
N LYS A 67 5.48 2.93 -16.14
CA LYS A 67 6.50 2.34 -17.01
C LYS A 67 6.25 2.63 -18.50
N VAL A 68 5.00 2.64 -18.93
CA VAL A 68 4.63 2.86 -20.36
C VAL A 68 4.59 4.34 -20.73
N TYR A 69 4.11 5.22 -19.84
CA TYR A 69 3.85 6.63 -20.17
C TYR A 69 4.87 7.61 -19.60
N GLN A 70 5.90 7.15 -18.88
CA GLN A 70 6.99 8.03 -18.47
C GLN A 70 7.91 8.30 -19.67
N PRO A 71 8.27 9.57 -19.94
CA PRO A 71 9.21 9.89 -21.03
C PRO A 71 10.56 9.21 -20.79
N VAL A 72 11.13 8.61 -21.85
CA VAL A 72 12.51 8.13 -21.85
C VAL A 72 13.41 9.36 -21.87
N THR A 73 14.06 9.68 -20.76
CA THR A 73 15.13 10.67 -20.76
C THR A 73 16.37 10.04 -21.40
N GLU A 74 16.91 10.63 -22.46
CA GLU A 74 18.17 10.22 -23.15
C GLU A 74 19.43 10.34 -22.28
N SER A 75 19.28 10.37 -20.96
CA SER A 75 20.36 10.47 -19.99
C SER A 75 20.12 9.48 -18.85
N ASP A 76 20.19 8.19 -19.15
CA ASP A 76 20.51 7.20 -18.12
C ASP A 76 21.67 6.37 -18.64
N ASP A 77 22.86 6.80 -18.21
CA ASP A 77 24.02 5.95 -18.04
C ASP A 77 23.58 4.70 -17.26
N GLU A 78 23.90 3.54 -17.82
CA GLU A 78 23.73 2.17 -17.32
C GLU A 78 23.62 2.02 -15.79
N THR A 79 22.43 2.27 -15.25
CA THR A 79 21.99 1.68 -13.99
C THR A 79 20.74 0.87 -14.26
N GLU A 80 20.95 -0.19 -15.05
CA GLU A 80 20.23 -1.44 -14.86
C GLU A 80 20.50 -1.93 -13.42
N GLU A 81 19.84 -1.31 -12.44
CA GLU A 81 19.45 -2.06 -11.26
C GLU A 81 18.31 -3.01 -11.68
N GLU A 82 18.71 -4.08 -12.36
CA GLU A 82 18.04 -5.37 -12.27
C GLU A 82 18.04 -5.82 -10.80
N GLU A 83 17.25 -5.17 -9.95
CA GLU A 83 16.58 -5.88 -8.87
C GLU A 83 15.19 -6.29 -9.37
N SER A 84 15.19 -7.09 -10.43
CA SER A 84 14.25 -8.19 -10.58
C SER A 84 14.47 -9.15 -9.39
N THR A 85 13.96 -8.76 -8.22
CA THR A 85 13.52 -9.78 -7.28
C THR A 85 12.41 -10.54 -8.00
N PRO A 86 12.54 -11.85 -8.25
CA PRO A 86 11.52 -12.59 -8.96
C PRO A 86 10.29 -12.61 -8.06
N THR A 87 9.35 -11.71 -8.34
CA THR A 87 7.96 -11.95 -8.01
C THR A 87 7.47 -12.98 -9.01
N ASP A 88 6.82 -14.02 -8.52
CA ASP A 88 6.33 -15.20 -9.25
C ASP A 88 5.19 -14.88 -10.23
N ASP A 89 5.26 -13.71 -10.89
CA ASP A 89 4.27 -13.14 -11.81
C ASP A 89 4.92 -12.20 -12.84
N ASP A 90 6.21 -12.38 -13.14
CA ASP A 90 6.85 -11.78 -14.31
C ASP A 90 6.45 -12.58 -15.57
N ASP A 91 5.20 -12.40 -16.01
CA ASP A 91 4.87 -12.65 -17.41
C ASP A 91 5.62 -11.62 -18.25
N VAL A 92 6.64 -12.09 -18.98
CA VAL A 92 7.43 -11.27 -19.90
C VAL A 92 6.48 -10.76 -20.98
N THR A 93 5.92 -9.57 -20.80
CA THR A 93 5.12 -8.93 -21.85
C THR A 93 6.08 -8.46 -22.94
N PHE A 94 6.24 -9.28 -23.98
CA PHE A 94 6.87 -8.88 -25.23
C PHE A 94 6.05 -7.74 -25.84
N LEU A 95 6.63 -6.55 -25.91
CA LEU A 95 6.05 -5.40 -26.61
C LEU A 95 6.45 -5.50 -28.08
N ASP A 96 5.49 -5.39 -28.98
CA ASP A 96 5.77 -5.33 -30.42
C ASP A 96 6.41 -3.98 -30.74
N LEU A 97 7.70 -4.02 -31.08
CA LEU A 97 8.49 -2.84 -31.46
C LEU A 97 7.86 -2.07 -32.64
N SER A 98 7.07 -2.74 -33.49
CA SER A 98 6.40 -2.08 -34.61
C SER A 98 5.26 -1.15 -34.16
N GLU A 99 4.61 -1.45 -33.03
CA GLU A 99 3.53 -0.63 -32.47
C GLU A 99 4.11 0.64 -31.83
N ILE A 100 5.26 0.53 -31.17
CA ILE A 100 6.01 1.66 -30.58
C ILE A 100 6.50 2.63 -31.66
N LEU A 101 7.11 2.11 -32.73
CA LEU A 101 7.65 2.93 -33.82
C LEU A 101 6.55 3.55 -34.70
N SER A 102 5.34 2.98 -34.71
CA SER A 102 4.20 3.56 -35.43
C SER A 102 3.55 4.75 -34.73
N ALA A 103 3.84 4.96 -33.43
CA ALA A 103 3.29 6.05 -32.63
C ALA A 103 4.03 7.40 -32.79
N GLU A 104 5.15 7.44 -33.52
CA GLU A 104 5.98 8.65 -33.69
C GLU A 104 5.39 9.68 -34.68
N ASN A 105 4.21 9.42 -35.26
CA ASN A 105 3.64 10.22 -36.35
C ASN A 105 2.34 10.98 -36.04
N GLU A 106 2.01 11.27 -34.77
CA GLU A 106 0.96 12.25 -34.43
C GLU A 106 1.37 13.16 -33.25
N SER A 107 1.82 14.38 -33.59
CA SER A 107 2.35 15.39 -32.68
C SER A 107 1.28 16.24 -31.97
N ASP A 108 0.23 15.63 -31.42
CA ASP A 108 -0.68 16.29 -30.45
C ASP A 108 -1.52 15.21 -29.72
N GLY A 109 -1.03 14.69 -28.57
CA GLY A 109 -1.83 13.78 -27.74
C GLY A 109 -1.14 12.54 -27.13
N GLN A 110 0.19 12.43 -27.15
CA GLN A 110 0.85 11.30 -26.50
C GLN A 110 0.82 11.47 -24.96
N LEU A 111 0.09 10.58 -24.30
CA LEU A 111 -0.06 10.51 -22.85
C LEU A 111 1.32 10.45 -22.17
N SER A 112 1.62 11.46 -21.34
CA SER A 112 2.90 11.57 -20.64
C SER A 112 2.69 11.72 -19.13
N LEU A 113 3.25 10.78 -18.36
CA LEU A 113 3.19 10.77 -16.91
C LEU A 113 4.54 11.20 -16.31
N PRO A 114 4.52 11.94 -15.19
CA PRO A 114 5.74 12.35 -14.49
C PRO A 114 6.45 11.14 -13.86
N PRO A 115 7.74 11.29 -13.45
CA PRO A 115 8.49 10.24 -12.77
C PRO A 115 7.74 9.58 -11.61
N HIS A 116 7.86 8.26 -11.51
CA HIS A 116 7.15 7.47 -10.51
C HIS A 116 8.01 7.10 -9.30
N HIS A 117 7.42 7.22 -8.11
CA HIS A 117 7.99 6.73 -6.87
C HIS A 117 7.04 5.76 -6.18
N ARG A 118 7.62 4.70 -5.61
CA ARG A 118 6.86 3.71 -4.85
C ARG A 118 6.53 4.25 -3.46
N CYS A 119 5.30 4.01 -3.01
CA CYS A 119 4.85 4.39 -1.68
C CYS A 119 5.64 3.63 -0.61
N ALA A 120 6.43 4.35 0.19
CA ALA A 120 7.19 3.79 1.30
C ALA A 120 6.31 3.00 2.29
N SER A 121 5.13 3.54 2.64
CA SER A 121 4.18 2.87 3.54
C SER A 121 3.72 1.51 3.01
N HIS A 122 3.51 1.41 1.70
CA HIS A 122 3.10 0.15 1.08
C HIS A 122 4.27 -0.85 1.01
N ASN A 123 5.49 -0.38 0.75
CA ASN A 123 6.69 -1.23 0.82
C ASN A 123 6.90 -1.80 2.23
N ILE A 124 6.79 -0.99 3.27
CA ILE A 124 6.90 -1.44 4.66
C ILE A 124 5.80 -2.45 4.99
N ASN A 125 4.59 -2.25 4.47
CA ASN A 125 3.50 -3.22 4.62
C ASN A 125 3.87 -4.58 4.03
N ILE A 126 4.37 -4.61 2.78
CA ILE A 126 4.77 -5.85 2.10
C ILE A 126 5.86 -6.58 2.90
N ILE A 127 6.88 -5.86 3.39
CA ILE A 127 7.93 -6.44 4.23
C ILE A 127 7.33 -7.08 5.49
N SER A 128 6.38 -6.38 6.12
CA SER A 128 5.77 -6.82 7.37
C SER A 128 4.73 -7.93 7.19
N THR A 129 4.28 -8.20 5.96
CA THR A 129 3.26 -9.22 5.66
C THR A 129 3.81 -10.34 4.80
N SER A 130 4.09 -10.06 3.52
CA SER A 130 4.39 -11.06 2.51
C SER A 130 5.77 -11.69 2.73
N ASP A 131 6.77 -10.86 3.07
CA ASP A 131 8.13 -11.36 3.32
C ASP A 131 8.19 -12.16 4.63
N VAL A 132 7.46 -11.71 5.66
CA VAL A 132 7.28 -12.49 6.90
C VAL A 132 6.60 -13.82 6.58
N GLU A 133 5.54 -13.85 5.78
CA GLU A 133 4.87 -15.10 5.42
C GLU A 133 5.79 -16.05 4.64
N LYS A 134 6.58 -15.52 3.69
CA LYS A 134 7.60 -16.28 2.95
C LYS A 134 8.69 -16.83 3.87
N TYR A 135 9.14 -16.05 4.85
CA TYR A 135 10.09 -16.53 5.86
C TYR A 135 9.47 -17.64 6.74
N LEU A 136 8.19 -17.51 7.11
CA LEU A 136 7.51 -18.53 7.89
C LEU A 136 7.30 -19.81 7.08
N THR A 137 7.06 -19.75 5.76
CA THR A 137 6.91 -20.96 4.94
C THR A 137 8.19 -21.77 4.84
N THR A 138 9.37 -21.14 4.94
CA THR A 138 10.66 -21.83 4.96
C THR A 138 11.04 -22.37 6.35
N ASN A 139 10.38 -21.92 7.43
CA ASN A 139 10.69 -22.29 8.81
C ASN A 139 9.46 -22.85 9.55
N ALA A 140 9.24 -24.17 9.46
CA ALA A 140 8.03 -24.83 9.97
C ALA A 140 7.81 -24.66 11.49
N GLU A 141 8.88 -24.74 12.30
CA GLU A 141 8.79 -24.61 13.76
C GLU A 141 8.38 -23.19 14.17
N ILE A 142 9.03 -22.17 13.60
CA ILE A 142 8.70 -20.76 13.84
C ILE A 142 7.27 -20.46 13.36
N LYS A 143 6.86 -21.01 12.20
CA LYS A 143 5.49 -20.91 11.69
C LYS A 143 4.47 -21.49 12.65
N ALA A 144 4.75 -22.63 13.27
CA ALA A 144 3.85 -23.25 14.24
C ALA A 144 3.67 -22.35 15.48
N VAL A 145 4.77 -21.81 16.03
CA VAL A 145 4.73 -20.88 17.17
C VAL A 145 3.99 -19.59 16.80
N TYR A 146 4.30 -19.01 15.64
CA TYR A 146 3.64 -17.80 15.13
C TYR A 146 2.12 -18.03 15.00
N ARG A 147 1.71 -19.11 14.33
CA ARG A 147 0.29 -19.43 14.15
C ARG A 147 -0.44 -19.66 15.47
N SER A 148 0.18 -20.38 16.40
CA SER A 148 -0.39 -20.59 17.74
C SER A 148 -0.61 -19.27 18.49
N SER A 149 0.38 -18.38 18.47
CA SER A 149 0.29 -17.06 19.11
C SER A 149 -0.75 -16.14 18.45
N ILE A 150 -0.75 -16.06 17.12
CA ILE A 150 -1.69 -15.20 16.38
C ILE A 150 -3.12 -15.76 16.42
N ALA A 151 -3.31 -17.08 16.52
CA ALA A 151 -4.64 -17.67 16.73
C ALA A 151 -5.26 -17.21 18.05
N LYS A 152 -4.47 -17.13 19.14
CA LYS A 152 -4.93 -16.60 20.44
C LYS A 152 -5.30 -15.12 20.34
N CYS A 153 -4.47 -14.31 19.68
CA CYS A 153 -4.76 -12.90 19.43
C CYS A 153 -6.05 -12.72 18.63
N THR A 154 -6.23 -13.54 17.60
CA THR A 154 -7.43 -13.52 16.73
C THR A 154 -8.69 -13.92 17.49
N ALA A 155 -8.62 -14.94 18.34
CA ALA A 155 -9.72 -15.34 19.20
C ALA A 155 -10.12 -14.19 20.15
N LEU A 156 -9.14 -13.50 20.71
CA LEU A 156 -9.37 -12.35 21.60
C LEU A 156 -10.02 -11.18 20.86
N TRP A 157 -9.48 -10.77 19.71
CA TRP A 157 -10.08 -9.71 18.88
C TRP A 157 -11.50 -10.05 18.45
N THR A 158 -11.75 -11.31 18.08
CA THR A 158 -13.08 -11.79 17.66
C THR A 158 -14.07 -11.78 18.82
N LYS A 159 -13.65 -12.22 20.01
CA LYS A 159 -14.52 -12.20 21.20
C LYS A 159 -14.84 -10.77 21.63
N SER A 160 -13.84 -9.89 21.66
CA SER A 160 -13.99 -8.49 22.02
C SER A 160 -14.85 -7.72 21.01
N SER A 161 -14.80 -8.03 19.70
CA SER A 161 -15.61 -7.33 18.70
C SER A 161 -17.07 -7.76 18.67
N ARG A 162 -17.39 -8.96 19.18
CA ARG A 162 -18.73 -9.56 19.13
C ARG A 162 -19.51 -9.46 20.44
N SER A 163 -18.88 -9.03 21.53
CA SER A 163 -19.51 -8.92 22.85
C SER A 163 -19.09 -7.63 23.54
N THR A 164 -20.07 -6.78 23.86
CA THR A 164 -19.86 -5.55 24.63
C THR A 164 -19.25 -5.86 26.00
N LEU A 165 -19.80 -6.86 26.69
CA LEU A 165 -19.27 -7.33 27.98
C LEU A 165 -17.82 -7.78 27.88
N ALA A 166 -17.47 -8.58 26.86
CA ALA A 166 -16.08 -9.00 26.67
C ALA A 166 -15.16 -7.82 26.34
N SER A 167 -15.63 -6.85 25.55
CA SER A 167 -14.89 -5.62 25.27
C SER A 167 -14.64 -4.79 26.53
N GLU A 168 -15.63 -4.65 27.40
CA GLU A 168 -15.55 -3.91 28.65
C GLU A 168 -14.56 -4.59 29.62
N ILE A 169 -14.61 -5.92 29.75
CA ILE A 169 -13.68 -6.68 30.60
C ILE A 169 -12.24 -6.52 30.11
N VAL A 170 -12.02 -6.60 28.80
CA VAL A 170 -10.66 -6.42 28.25
C VAL A 170 -10.19 -4.98 28.41
N GLU A 171 -11.08 -3.99 28.30
CA GLU A 171 -10.75 -2.59 28.56
C GLU A 171 -10.43 -2.34 30.03
N GLU A 172 -11.15 -2.96 30.97
CA GLU A 172 -10.89 -2.88 32.40
C GLU A 172 -9.51 -3.46 32.74
N VAL A 173 -9.20 -4.67 32.25
CA VAL A 173 -7.94 -5.38 32.49
C VAL A 173 -6.77 -4.69 31.78
N GLY A 174 -6.91 -4.38 30.49
CA GLY A 174 -5.87 -3.74 29.69
C GLY A 174 -5.75 -2.23 29.92
N LYS A 175 -6.66 -1.64 30.72
CA LYS A 175 -6.86 -0.19 30.93
C LYS A 175 -7.04 0.60 29.62
N ARG A 176 -7.29 -0.10 28.52
CA ARG A 176 -7.33 0.40 27.14
C ARG A 176 -8.13 -0.57 26.29
N LYS A 177 -8.92 -0.04 25.35
CA LYS A 177 -9.58 -0.86 24.33
C LYS A 177 -8.56 -1.60 23.47
N LEU A 178 -8.93 -2.80 23.00
CA LEU A 178 -8.14 -3.48 21.98
C LEU A 178 -8.20 -2.72 20.66
N LEU A 179 -7.10 -2.79 19.93
CA LEU A 179 -7.08 -2.42 18.51
C LEU A 179 -7.36 -3.69 17.70
N VAL A 180 -8.32 -3.61 16.79
CA VAL A 180 -8.58 -4.68 15.83
C VAL A 180 -7.73 -4.41 14.58
N PRO A 181 -6.94 -5.38 14.10
CA PRO A 181 -6.15 -5.22 12.88
C PRO A 181 -7.04 -4.84 11.68
N THR A 182 -6.55 -3.94 10.85
CA THR A 182 -7.17 -3.55 9.57
C THR A 182 -6.16 -3.68 8.44
N SER A 183 -6.62 -4.08 7.26
CA SER A 183 -5.77 -4.24 6.07
C SER A 183 -5.38 -2.91 5.41
N THR A 184 -6.00 -1.80 5.81
CA THR A 184 -5.86 -0.49 5.15
C THR A 184 -4.75 0.38 5.73
N ARG A 185 -4.07 -0.06 6.79
CA ARG A 185 -2.98 0.67 7.45
C ARG A 185 -1.83 -0.29 7.78
N TRP A 186 -0.63 0.02 7.28
CA TRP A 186 0.52 -0.87 7.34
C TRP A 186 0.94 -1.29 8.76
N ASN A 187 0.80 -0.39 9.74
CA ASN A 187 1.16 -0.65 11.13
C ASN A 187 0.03 -1.26 11.97
N SER A 188 -1.17 -1.43 11.40
CA SER A 188 -2.36 -1.80 12.17
C SER A 188 -2.23 -3.17 12.85
N PHE A 189 -1.60 -4.14 12.18
CA PHE A 189 -1.39 -5.47 12.74
C PHE A 189 -0.39 -5.41 13.90
N PHE A 190 0.74 -4.70 13.72
CA PHE A 190 1.75 -4.52 14.75
C PHE A 190 1.18 -3.83 15.99
N ASP A 191 0.47 -2.71 15.81
CA ASP A 191 -0.13 -1.96 16.93
C ASP A 191 -1.15 -2.81 17.70
N ALA A 192 -1.91 -3.66 17.00
CA ALA A 192 -2.88 -4.57 17.62
C ALA A 192 -2.21 -5.68 18.42
N VAL A 193 -1.16 -6.31 17.89
CA VAL A 193 -0.40 -7.35 18.61
C VAL A 193 0.32 -6.75 19.80
N LYS A 194 0.98 -5.59 19.63
CA LYS A 194 1.63 -4.85 20.72
C LYS A 194 0.64 -4.51 21.82
N ARG A 195 -0.58 -4.06 21.47
CA ARG A 195 -1.63 -3.77 22.44
C ARG A 195 -1.97 -4.96 23.33
N ILE A 196 -1.96 -6.18 22.77
CA ILE A 196 -2.18 -7.41 23.55
C ILE A 196 -0.95 -7.74 24.40
N GLY A 197 0.25 -7.61 23.83
CA GLY A 197 1.51 -7.87 24.53
C GLY A 197 1.77 -6.95 25.73
N ASP A 198 1.20 -5.74 25.71
CA ASP A 198 1.26 -4.78 26.83
C ASP A 198 0.31 -5.16 27.99
N ILE A 199 -0.59 -6.13 27.83
CA ILE A 199 -1.54 -6.54 28.89
C ILE A 199 -0.83 -7.51 29.85
N PRO A 200 -0.86 -7.28 31.18
CA PRO A 200 -0.29 -8.20 32.16
C PRO A 200 -0.90 -9.61 32.07
N MET A 201 -0.06 -10.62 31.86
CA MET A 201 -0.46 -12.04 31.70
C MET A 201 -1.22 -12.61 32.91
N SER A 202 -1.00 -12.10 34.12
CA SER A 202 -1.68 -12.51 35.36
C SER A 202 -3.18 -12.18 35.37
N GLU A 203 -3.59 -11.16 34.62
CA GLU A 203 -4.98 -10.66 34.63
C GLU A 203 -5.81 -11.21 33.46
N LEU A 204 -5.16 -11.52 32.33
CA LEU A 204 -5.83 -11.97 31.11
C LEU A 204 -6.44 -13.38 31.23
N ASN A 205 -5.71 -14.33 31.81
CA ASN A 205 -6.15 -15.73 31.93
C ASN A 205 -7.27 -15.91 32.97
N THR A 206 -7.28 -15.09 34.02
CA THR A 206 -8.20 -15.25 35.16
C THR A 206 -9.62 -14.79 34.85
N ARG A 207 -9.79 -13.76 33.98
CA ARG A 207 -11.11 -13.15 33.72
C ARG A 207 -11.76 -13.52 32.38
N ILE A 208 -10.99 -13.89 31.35
CA ILE A 208 -11.56 -14.29 30.05
C ILE A 208 -12.25 -15.66 30.12
N LEU A 209 -11.78 -16.54 31.00
CA LEU A 209 -12.41 -17.84 31.30
C LEU A 209 -13.74 -17.65 32.07
N GLN A 210 -13.85 -16.65 32.94
CA GLN A 210 -15.09 -16.33 33.67
C GLN A 210 -16.17 -15.71 32.77
N ALA A 211 -15.78 -14.98 31.72
CA ALA A 211 -16.70 -14.45 30.71
C ALA A 211 -17.06 -15.46 29.59
N GLY A 212 -16.75 -16.74 29.78
CA GLY A 212 -17.05 -17.84 28.85
C GLY A 212 -18.11 -18.81 29.34
N SER A 213 -18.63 -18.61 30.56
CA SER A 213 -19.74 -19.36 31.16
C SER A 213 -21.04 -18.59 31.07
#